data_AF-A0A9Q2S1J2-F1
#
_entry.id   AF-A0A9Q2S1J2-F1
#
_cell.length_a   1.000
_cell.length_b   1.000
_cell.length_c   1.000
_cell.angle_alpha   90.00
_cell.angle_beta   90.00
_cell.angle_gamma   90.00
#
_symmetry.space_group_name_H-M   'P 1'
#
loop_
_entity.id
_entity.type
_entity.pdbx_description
1 polymer ?
#
loop_
_entity_poly.entity_id
_entity_poly.type
_entity_poly.pdbx_seq_one_letter_code
_entity_poly.pdbx_strand_id
1 'polypeptide(L)'
;MSDLMVPGKPVVANSSSLCFIDFMHDQPRNIWNSVMRPLFVIVTAFATAIAFFGSYSWADEEPSVDKFIFHISDLSKQNTRPFRFGGEIMSEKSGRWNQYRDEIEKFTDAVPCLSSGVDKNGRVDLRDLDWSQHTKVEGLDVCIFRILDTLPSVNLMEEWIASQGFSVSPNKRYVGDSAYVPIGTVNSTYYIEGTVPYGVGTSEASKALSQQASRWEAHAFSLNVYLDLDGNIAGVRVTPRT
;
A
#
# COMPACT_ATOMS: atom_id res chain seq x y z
N MET A 1 8.44 -25.62 48.61
CA MET A 1 7.23 -26.21 48.00
C MET A 1 6.99 -25.43 46.72
N SER A 2 7.82 -25.63 45.70
CA SER A 2 7.89 -26.80 44.79
C SER A 2 6.78 -26.73 43.74
N ASP A 3 7.22 -26.37 42.54
CA ASP A 3 6.84 -26.82 41.19
C ASP A 3 5.35 -26.87 40.79
N LEU A 4 5.07 -26.24 39.64
CA LEU A 4 4.71 -26.97 38.41
C LEU A 4 4.76 -26.01 37.20
N MET A 5 5.91 -26.02 36.53
CA MET A 5 6.05 -25.56 35.14
C MET A 5 5.40 -26.59 34.22
N VAL A 6 4.59 -26.13 33.26
CA VAL A 6 4.07 -26.94 32.16
C VAL A 6 4.89 -26.62 30.90
N PRO A 7 5.58 -27.61 30.28
CA PRO A 7 6.26 -27.40 29.02
C PRO A 7 5.31 -27.63 27.84
N GLY A 8 5.12 -26.58 27.02
CA GLY A 8 4.45 -26.66 25.73
C GLY A 8 5.31 -27.35 24.67
N LYS A 9 4.69 -28.25 23.92
CA LYS A 9 5.27 -29.19 22.95
C LYS A 9 6.00 -28.50 21.78
N PRO A 10 7.05 -29.14 21.21
CA PRO A 10 7.67 -28.69 19.96
C PRO A 10 6.75 -28.94 18.76
N VAL A 11 6.70 -27.96 17.87
CA VAL A 11 6.06 -28.05 16.55
C VAL A 11 6.92 -28.91 15.63
N VAL A 12 6.28 -29.92 15.04
CA VAL A 12 6.86 -30.86 14.08
C VAL A 12 7.17 -30.12 12.79
N ALA A 13 8.45 -30.08 12.40
CA ALA A 13 8.90 -29.63 11.10
C ALA A 13 8.57 -30.70 10.04
N ASN A 14 7.69 -30.36 9.09
CA ASN A 14 7.52 -31.13 7.87
C ASN A 14 8.70 -30.83 6.93
N SER A 15 9.73 -31.65 7.04
CA SER A 15 10.75 -31.83 6.02
C SER A 15 10.19 -32.77 4.96
N SER A 16 9.87 -32.23 3.79
CA SER A 16 9.60 -33.01 2.59
C SER A 16 10.63 -32.62 1.55
N SER A 17 11.62 -33.51 1.45
CA SER A 17 12.38 -33.88 0.26
C SER A 17 12.02 -33.16 -1.02
N LEU A 18 13.04 -32.62 -1.70
CA LEU A 18 13.35 -33.01 -3.08
C LEU A 18 14.84 -32.74 -3.33
N CYS A 19 15.63 -33.80 -3.16
CA CYS A 19 16.97 -33.93 -3.72
C CYS A 19 16.86 -33.84 -5.24
N PHE A 20 17.55 -32.89 -5.89
CA PHE A 20 17.68 -32.95 -7.35
C PHE A 20 18.89 -32.21 -7.93
N ILE A 21 20.05 -32.15 -7.27
CA ILE A 21 21.31 -31.82 -7.98
C ILE A 21 22.45 -32.55 -7.28
N ASP A 22 22.66 -33.82 -7.62
CA ASP A 22 23.95 -34.50 -7.48
C ASP A 22 23.93 -35.79 -8.32
N PHE A 23 23.95 -35.63 -9.65
CA PHE A 23 24.23 -36.74 -10.55
C PHE A 23 24.82 -36.26 -11.88
N MET A 24 25.96 -35.59 -11.84
CA MET A 24 26.79 -35.34 -13.03
C MET A 24 28.27 -35.34 -12.65
N HIS A 25 28.74 -36.42 -12.04
CA HIS A 25 30.16 -36.73 -12.08
C HIS A 25 30.35 -38.22 -12.29
N ASP A 26 31.14 -38.52 -13.33
CA ASP A 26 31.75 -39.80 -13.63
C ASP A 26 30.99 -40.75 -14.55
N GLN A 27 31.14 -40.53 -15.86
CA GLN A 27 31.07 -41.58 -16.87
C GLN A 27 32.24 -41.45 -17.85
N PRO A 28 32.89 -42.57 -18.22
CA PRO A 28 34.09 -42.58 -19.04
C PRO A 28 33.80 -42.14 -20.48
N ARG A 29 34.53 -41.13 -20.93
CA ARG A 29 34.64 -40.74 -22.33
C ARG A 29 35.32 -41.87 -23.09
N ASN A 30 34.56 -42.73 -23.75
CA ASN A 30 34.88 -43.36 -25.03
C ASN A 30 33.77 -44.36 -25.36
N ILE A 31 33.42 -44.46 -26.65
CA ILE A 31 32.41 -45.37 -27.24
C ILE A 31 30.98 -44.82 -27.28
N TRP A 32 30.75 -43.66 -27.92
CA TRP A 32 29.38 -43.25 -28.35
C TRP A 32 29.32 -42.54 -29.71
N ASN A 33 30.37 -42.63 -30.54
CA ASN A 33 30.51 -41.79 -31.73
C ASN A 33 30.22 -42.44 -33.10
N SER A 34 29.65 -43.66 -33.20
CA SER A 34 29.59 -44.29 -34.53
C SER A 34 28.27 -44.82 -35.07
N VAL A 35 27.17 -44.94 -34.31
CA VAL A 35 25.98 -45.65 -34.87
C VAL A 35 24.60 -45.05 -34.53
N MET A 36 24.46 -44.15 -33.57
CA MET A 36 23.12 -43.68 -33.11
C MET A 36 22.85 -42.20 -33.40
N ARG A 37 23.13 -41.72 -34.62
CA ARG A 37 22.85 -40.31 -35.01
C ARG A 37 21.80 -40.04 -36.09
N PRO A 38 21.27 -40.99 -36.89
CA PRO A 38 20.26 -40.60 -37.89
C PRO A 38 18.80 -40.97 -37.56
N LEU A 39 18.49 -41.61 -36.42
CA LEU A 39 17.11 -42.09 -36.15
C LEU A 39 16.34 -41.38 -35.02
N PHE A 40 16.94 -40.39 -34.34
CA PHE A 40 16.26 -39.59 -33.31
C PHE A 40 15.84 -38.19 -33.77
N VAL A 41 15.73 -37.96 -35.08
CA VAL A 41 15.36 -36.65 -35.66
C VAL A 41 13.91 -36.61 -36.19
N ILE A 42 13.21 -37.74 -36.30
CA ILE A 42 11.91 -37.79 -37.01
C ILE A 42 10.69 -38.01 -36.08
N VAL A 43 10.85 -38.43 -34.82
CA VAL A 43 9.70 -38.67 -33.90
C VAL A 43 9.52 -37.58 -32.82
N THR A 44 10.49 -36.69 -32.63
CA THR A 44 10.40 -35.51 -31.74
C THR A 44 10.00 -34.22 -32.48
N ALA A 45 9.38 -34.35 -33.65
CA ALA A 45 8.89 -33.20 -34.43
C ALA A 45 7.36 -33.00 -34.36
N PHE A 46 6.61 -33.91 -33.73
CA PHE A 46 5.13 -33.88 -33.75
C PHE A 46 4.42 -33.95 -32.39
N ALA A 47 5.15 -33.90 -31.27
CA ALA A 47 4.56 -33.90 -29.91
C ALA A 47 4.93 -32.66 -29.06
N THR A 48 5.49 -31.61 -29.67
CA THR A 48 5.87 -30.35 -29.03
C THR A 48 5.24 -29.13 -29.73
N ALA A 49 4.07 -29.32 -30.34
CA ALA A 49 3.34 -28.24 -31.03
C ALA A 49 2.03 -27.81 -30.32
N ILE A 50 1.63 -28.45 -29.22
CA ILE A 50 0.32 -28.19 -28.56
C ILE A 50 0.45 -27.69 -27.10
N ALA A 51 1.67 -27.45 -26.59
CA ALA A 51 1.87 -26.96 -25.21
C ALA A 51 2.50 -25.56 -25.09
N PHE A 52 2.64 -24.81 -26.19
CA PHE A 52 3.25 -23.46 -26.19
C PHE A 52 2.35 -22.33 -26.70
N PHE A 53 1.07 -22.62 -26.94
CA PHE A 53 0.02 -21.61 -27.06
C PHE A 53 -1.10 -21.93 -26.08
N GLY A 54 -0.72 -22.21 -24.83
CA GLY A 54 -1.58 -21.88 -23.72
C GLY A 54 -1.72 -20.37 -23.76
N SER A 55 -2.75 -19.90 -24.46
CA SER A 55 -3.18 -18.53 -24.51
C SER A 55 -3.39 -18.09 -23.07
N TYR A 56 -2.32 -17.59 -22.44
CA TYR A 56 -2.44 -16.61 -21.39
C TYR A 56 -3.09 -15.43 -22.10
N SER A 57 -4.42 -15.50 -22.16
CA SER A 57 -5.29 -14.36 -22.30
C SER A 57 -5.05 -13.54 -21.04
N TRP A 58 -3.93 -12.82 -20.98
CA TRP A 58 -3.93 -11.41 -20.61
C TRP A 58 -4.98 -10.70 -21.48
N ALA A 59 -6.25 -11.04 -21.28
CA ALA A 59 -7.29 -10.07 -21.47
C ALA A 59 -6.87 -8.99 -20.50
N ASP A 60 -6.37 -7.89 -21.06
CA ASP A 60 -6.26 -6.63 -20.36
C ASP A 60 -7.60 -6.44 -19.66
N GLU A 61 -7.69 -6.81 -18.38
CA GLU A 61 -8.71 -6.27 -17.50
C GLU A 61 -8.45 -4.77 -17.59
N GLU A 62 -9.26 -4.08 -18.40
CA GLU A 62 -9.21 -2.63 -18.48
C GLU A 62 -9.15 -2.15 -17.02
N PRO A 63 -8.07 -1.46 -16.62
CA PRO A 63 -7.88 -1.10 -15.23
C PRO A 63 -9.14 -0.35 -14.81
N SER A 64 -9.90 -0.95 -13.89
CA SER A 64 -11.26 -0.49 -13.59
C SER A 64 -11.19 0.96 -13.16
N VAL A 65 -11.53 1.86 -14.10
CA VAL A 65 -11.43 3.32 -13.93
C VAL A 65 -12.29 3.78 -12.75
N ASP A 66 -13.27 2.96 -12.39
CA ASP A 66 -14.28 3.24 -11.37
C ASP A 66 -13.85 2.91 -9.93
N LYS A 67 -12.68 2.30 -9.68
CA LYS A 67 -12.32 1.88 -8.30
C LYS A 67 -12.11 3.02 -7.30
N PHE A 68 -11.90 4.25 -7.79
CA PHE A 68 -11.78 5.46 -6.96
C PHE A 68 -12.96 6.42 -7.10
N ILE A 69 -14.01 5.99 -7.83
CA ILE A 69 -15.20 6.80 -8.06
C ILE A 69 -16.28 6.36 -7.06
N PHE A 70 -16.64 7.26 -6.15
CA PHE A 70 -17.58 6.97 -5.07
C PHE A 70 -18.80 7.87 -5.15
N HIS A 71 -19.95 7.36 -4.71
CA HIS A 71 -21.16 8.16 -4.55
C HIS A 71 -21.09 8.97 -3.25
N ILE A 72 -21.55 10.22 -3.26
CA ILE A 72 -21.47 11.13 -2.12
C ILE A 72 -22.13 10.59 -0.85
N SER A 73 -23.19 9.78 -1.01
CA SER A 73 -23.89 9.14 0.12
C SER A 73 -23.04 8.13 0.89
N ASP A 74 -21.98 7.59 0.27
CA ASP A 74 -21.05 6.70 0.96
C ASP A 74 -20.02 7.49 1.76
N LEU A 75 -19.64 8.67 1.27
CA LEU A 75 -18.74 9.58 1.97
C LEU A 75 -19.40 10.23 3.18
N SER A 76 -20.70 10.55 3.11
CA SER A 76 -21.41 11.18 4.22
C SER A 76 -21.41 10.36 5.51
N LYS A 77 -21.20 9.03 5.44
CA LYS A 77 -21.08 8.14 6.61
C LYS A 77 -19.81 8.42 7.44
N GLN A 78 -18.81 9.10 6.86
CA GLN A 78 -17.55 9.45 7.53
C GLN A 78 -17.72 10.46 8.66
N ASN A 79 -18.80 11.24 8.67
CA ASN A 79 -19.09 12.17 9.76
C ASN A 79 -19.24 11.45 11.13
N THR A 80 -19.56 10.16 11.12
CA THR A 80 -19.65 9.30 12.31
C THR A 80 -18.34 8.60 12.66
N ARG A 81 -17.36 8.63 11.77
CA ARG A 81 -16.04 8.03 11.97
C ARG A 81 -15.08 9.11 12.45
N PRO A 82 -14.60 9.08 13.70
CA PRO A 82 -13.73 10.14 14.20
C PRO A 82 -12.35 10.10 13.52
N PHE A 83 -11.75 11.27 13.32
CA PHE A 83 -10.34 11.36 12.90
C PHE A 83 -9.45 10.74 13.97
N ARG A 84 -8.49 9.91 13.52
CA ARG A 84 -7.52 9.26 14.40
C ARG A 84 -6.10 9.73 14.08
N PHE A 85 -5.29 9.89 15.11
CA PHE A 85 -3.89 10.22 14.98
C PHE A 85 -3.05 9.25 15.82
N GLY A 86 -2.24 8.43 15.15
CA GLY A 86 -1.44 7.40 15.85
C GLY A 86 -2.29 6.38 16.62
N GLY A 87 -3.46 6.00 16.10
CA GLY A 87 -4.39 5.05 16.71
C GLY A 87 -5.40 5.66 17.68
N GLU A 88 -5.15 6.86 18.19
CA GLU A 88 -6.03 7.54 19.14
C GLU A 88 -7.07 8.41 18.44
N ILE A 89 -8.30 8.41 18.96
CA ILE A 89 -9.34 9.35 18.53
C ILE A 89 -8.91 10.77 18.92
N MET A 90 -8.83 11.66 17.93
CA MET A 90 -8.52 13.06 18.15
C MET A 90 -9.73 13.75 18.78
N SER A 91 -9.56 14.23 20.02
CA SER A 91 -10.61 14.89 20.81
C SER A 91 -10.02 16.02 21.64
N GLU A 92 -10.86 16.81 22.33
CA GLU A 92 -10.42 17.92 23.19
C GLU A 92 -9.38 17.54 24.26
N LYS A 93 -9.35 16.26 24.66
CA LYS A 93 -8.39 15.73 25.64
C LYS A 93 -7.04 15.39 25.03
N SER A 94 -6.95 15.27 23.71
CA SER A 94 -5.72 14.94 23.01
C SER A 94 -4.76 16.12 23.07
N GLY A 95 -3.48 15.87 23.38
CA GLY A 95 -2.48 16.95 23.50
C GLY A 95 -2.28 17.77 22.21
N ARG A 96 -2.66 17.22 21.05
CA ARG A 96 -2.59 17.88 19.75
C ARG A 96 -3.93 18.43 19.25
N TRP A 97 -4.98 18.42 20.07
CA TRP A 97 -6.32 18.87 19.68
C TRP A 97 -6.31 20.24 19.02
N ASN A 98 -5.67 21.22 19.67
CA ASN A 98 -5.63 22.60 19.18
C ASN A 98 -4.95 22.75 17.81
N GLN A 99 -4.13 21.78 17.38
CA GLN A 99 -3.51 21.79 16.06
C GLN A 99 -4.47 21.32 14.97
N TYR A 100 -5.35 20.36 15.30
CA TYR A 100 -6.22 19.68 14.35
C TYR A 100 -7.68 20.14 14.35
N ARG A 101 -8.18 20.72 15.45
CA ARG A 101 -9.62 20.98 15.65
C ARG A 101 -10.24 21.73 14.47
N ASP A 102 -9.61 22.80 14.00
CA ASP A 102 -10.14 23.66 12.94
C ASP A 102 -10.19 22.88 11.61
N GLU A 103 -9.21 22.00 11.36
CA GLU A 103 -9.15 21.17 10.15
C GLU A 103 -10.13 19.99 10.22
N ILE A 104 -10.35 19.40 11.40
CA ILE A 104 -11.36 18.35 11.61
C ILE A 104 -12.77 18.88 11.39
N GLU A 105 -13.06 20.10 11.88
CA GLU A 105 -14.34 20.77 11.68
C GLU A 105 -14.55 21.16 10.21
N LYS A 106 -13.48 21.59 9.53
CA LYS A 106 -13.52 21.95 8.12
C LYS A 106 -13.70 20.74 7.19
N PHE A 107 -13.02 19.63 7.48
CA PHE A 107 -12.97 18.44 6.64
C PHE A 107 -13.69 17.26 7.31
N THR A 108 -15.01 17.39 7.41
CA THR A 108 -15.89 16.38 8.03
C THR A 108 -15.94 15.06 7.24
N ASP A 109 -15.77 15.14 5.92
CA ASP A 109 -15.66 14.02 5.00
C ASP A 109 -14.63 14.35 3.89
N ALA A 110 -14.48 13.46 2.91
CA ALA A 110 -13.51 13.61 1.84
C ALA A 110 -13.88 14.67 0.79
N VAL A 111 -15.15 15.07 0.63
CA VAL A 111 -15.59 15.92 -0.49
C VAL A 111 -14.91 17.30 -0.52
N PRO A 112 -14.79 18.05 0.60
CA PRO A 112 -14.11 19.34 0.59
C PRO A 112 -12.61 19.25 0.34
N CYS A 113 -12.03 18.04 0.36
CA CYS A 113 -10.62 17.82 0.04
C CYS A 113 -10.37 17.68 -1.46
N LEU A 114 -11.41 17.52 -2.29
CA LEU A 114 -11.28 17.23 -3.72
C LEU A 114 -11.37 18.53 -4.54
N SER A 115 -10.54 18.61 -5.57
CA SER A 115 -10.54 19.70 -6.55
C SER A 115 -11.71 19.58 -7.51
N SER A 116 -11.98 18.35 -7.96
CA SER A 116 -13.17 17.99 -8.69
C SER A 116 -14.34 17.88 -7.71
N GLY A 117 -15.31 18.78 -7.88
CA GLY A 117 -16.58 18.69 -7.17
C GLY A 117 -17.39 17.44 -7.55
N VAL A 118 -18.57 17.33 -6.95
CA VAL A 118 -19.50 16.23 -7.21
C VAL A 118 -20.04 16.33 -8.64
N ASP A 119 -19.97 15.24 -9.40
CA ASP A 119 -20.52 15.18 -10.75
C ASP A 119 -22.06 15.23 -10.73
N LYS A 120 -22.67 15.38 -11.93
CA LYS A 120 -24.13 15.41 -12.08
C LYS A 120 -24.85 14.16 -11.58
N ASN A 121 -24.14 13.05 -11.39
CA ASN A 121 -24.65 11.76 -10.92
C ASN A 121 -24.36 11.55 -9.42
N GLY A 122 -23.88 12.57 -8.70
CA GLY A 122 -23.56 12.43 -7.28
C GLY A 122 -22.25 11.70 -7.00
N ARG A 123 -21.36 11.56 -7.99
CA ARG A 123 -20.09 10.82 -7.86
C ARG A 123 -18.89 11.77 -7.76
N VAL A 124 -17.85 11.31 -7.09
CA VAL A 124 -16.57 12.01 -6.96
C VAL A 124 -15.40 11.06 -7.20
N ASP A 125 -14.31 11.57 -7.75
CA ASP A 125 -13.04 10.83 -7.88
C ASP A 125 -12.12 11.18 -6.71
N LEU A 126 -11.83 10.18 -5.86
CA LEU A 126 -10.98 10.39 -4.69
C LEU A 126 -9.50 10.66 -5.05
N ARG A 127 -9.09 10.49 -6.31
CA ARG A 127 -7.73 10.81 -6.76
C ARG A 127 -7.51 12.30 -6.96
N ASP A 128 -8.56 13.08 -7.11
CA ASP A 128 -8.50 14.51 -7.42
C ASP A 128 -8.30 15.37 -6.16
N LEU A 129 -7.41 14.95 -5.25
CA LEU A 129 -7.07 15.69 -4.03
C LEU A 129 -6.55 17.11 -4.38
N ASP A 130 -7.17 18.14 -3.79
CA ASP A 130 -6.78 19.52 -3.99
C ASP A 130 -5.58 19.89 -3.10
N TRP A 131 -4.39 19.49 -3.54
CA TRP A 131 -3.13 19.85 -2.89
C TRP A 131 -2.95 21.36 -2.64
N SER A 132 -3.61 22.22 -3.44
CA SER A 132 -3.43 23.67 -3.39
C SER A 132 -4.17 24.35 -2.22
N GLN A 133 -5.26 23.75 -1.75
CA GLN A 133 -6.09 24.28 -0.66
C GLN A 133 -5.51 24.07 0.74
N HIS A 134 -4.47 23.24 0.87
CA HIS A 134 -3.91 22.88 2.16
C HIS A 134 -2.69 23.74 2.49
N THR A 135 -2.90 24.80 3.24
CA THR A 135 -1.79 25.66 3.72
C THR A 135 -1.06 25.06 4.92
N LYS A 136 -1.72 24.15 5.66
CA LYS A 136 -1.20 23.45 6.84
C LYS A 136 -1.08 21.95 6.61
N VAL A 137 -0.09 21.32 7.23
CA VAL A 137 0.12 19.86 7.19
C VAL A 137 -1.06 19.12 7.82
N GLU A 138 -1.62 19.66 8.89
CA GLU A 138 -2.75 19.07 9.62
C GLU A 138 -3.99 18.92 8.73
N GLY A 139 -4.22 19.87 7.82
CA GLY A 139 -5.32 19.78 6.84
C GLY A 139 -5.12 18.63 5.86
N LEU A 140 -3.88 18.38 5.40
CA LEU A 140 -3.57 17.22 4.57
C LEU A 140 -3.74 15.91 5.35
N ASP A 141 -3.26 15.86 6.60
CA ASP A 141 -3.39 14.67 7.45
C ASP A 141 -4.87 14.26 7.58
N VAL A 142 -5.77 15.22 7.86
CA VAL A 142 -7.21 14.96 7.96
C VAL A 142 -7.80 14.55 6.60
N CYS A 143 -7.49 15.27 5.52
CA CYS A 143 -8.06 14.97 4.21
C CYS A 143 -7.65 13.60 3.68
N ILE A 144 -6.37 13.27 3.77
CA ILE A 144 -5.87 11.96 3.35
C ILE A 144 -6.47 10.87 4.24
N PHE A 145 -6.65 11.11 5.54
CA PHE A 145 -7.36 10.18 6.42
C PHE A 145 -8.79 9.91 5.92
N ARG A 146 -9.57 10.96 5.59
CA ARG A 146 -10.94 10.81 5.08
C ARG A 146 -11.00 10.03 3.78
N ILE A 147 -10.08 10.32 2.86
CA ILE A 147 -10.00 9.61 1.58
C ILE A 147 -9.71 8.13 1.82
N LEU A 148 -8.64 7.83 2.55
CA LEU A 148 -8.20 6.45 2.80
C LEU A 148 -9.21 5.65 3.63
N ASP A 149 -9.90 6.28 4.59
CA ASP A 149 -10.99 5.65 5.36
C ASP A 149 -12.19 5.25 4.47
N THR A 150 -12.30 5.79 3.25
CA THR A 150 -13.29 5.33 2.26
C THR A 150 -12.89 4.01 1.60
N LEU A 151 -11.59 3.76 1.48
CA LEU A 151 -11.08 2.68 0.66
C LEU A 151 -11.22 1.35 1.41
N PRO A 152 -11.89 0.33 0.83
CA PRO A 152 -12.25 -0.88 1.55
C PRO A 152 -11.08 -1.85 1.79
N SER A 153 -9.90 -1.57 1.23
CA SER A 153 -8.73 -2.44 1.40
C SER A 153 -7.42 -1.66 1.38
N VAL A 154 -6.44 -2.23 2.08
CA VAL A 154 -5.05 -1.75 2.10
C VAL A 154 -4.46 -1.66 0.69
N ASN A 155 -4.79 -2.59 -0.20
CA ASN A 155 -4.30 -2.56 -1.58
C ASN A 155 -4.80 -1.32 -2.32
N LEU A 156 -6.07 -0.94 -2.16
CA LEU A 156 -6.61 0.28 -2.76
C LEU A 156 -5.99 1.54 -2.14
N MET A 157 -5.65 1.52 -0.85
CA MET A 157 -4.90 2.62 -0.22
C MET A 157 -3.51 2.76 -0.84
N GLU A 158 -2.76 1.67 -1.00
CA GLU A 158 -1.44 1.68 -1.65
C GLU A 158 -1.53 2.18 -3.10
N GLU A 159 -2.52 1.73 -3.87
CA GLU A 159 -2.77 2.21 -5.23
C GLU A 159 -3.15 3.69 -5.28
N TRP A 160 -3.97 4.16 -4.33
CA TRP A 160 -4.29 5.58 -4.21
C TRP A 160 -3.04 6.40 -3.91
N ILE A 161 -2.21 5.98 -2.95
CA ILE A 161 -0.94 6.65 -2.61
C ILE A 161 -0.03 6.71 -3.85
N ALA A 162 0.09 5.62 -4.59
CA ALA A 162 0.84 5.56 -5.84
C ALA A 162 0.26 6.50 -6.91
N SER A 163 -1.06 6.63 -7.02
CA SER A 163 -1.72 7.54 -7.96
C SER A 163 -1.39 9.02 -7.69
N GLN A 164 -1.12 9.37 -6.44
CA GLN A 164 -0.66 10.71 -6.04
C GLN A 164 0.82 10.95 -6.40
N GLY A 165 1.53 9.94 -6.91
CA GLY A 165 2.93 10.01 -7.32
C GLY A 165 3.94 9.60 -6.25
N PHE A 166 3.49 9.12 -5.09
CA PHE A 166 4.37 8.56 -4.08
C PHE A 166 4.89 7.19 -4.53
N SER A 167 6.18 6.94 -4.32
CA SER A 167 6.73 5.60 -4.39
C SER A 167 6.37 4.86 -3.11
N VAL A 168 5.46 3.89 -3.19
CA VAL A 168 5.10 3.01 -2.07
C VAL A 168 6.20 1.94 -1.92
N SER A 169 6.78 1.84 -0.72
CA SER A 169 7.83 0.84 -0.47
C SER A 169 7.21 -0.52 -0.11
N PRO A 170 7.33 -1.58 -0.96
CA PRO A 170 6.68 -2.87 -0.73
C PRO A 170 7.21 -3.61 0.52
N ASN A 171 8.42 -3.28 0.97
CA ASN A 171 9.11 -3.95 2.08
C ASN A 171 8.94 -3.25 3.44
N LYS A 172 8.05 -2.26 3.57
CA LYS A 172 7.92 -1.43 4.79
C LYS A 172 6.62 -1.63 5.56
N ARG A 173 5.95 -2.78 5.41
CA ARG A 173 4.89 -3.19 6.35
C ARG A 173 5.53 -3.67 7.64
N TYR A 174 5.89 -2.73 8.52
CA TYR A 174 6.43 -3.05 9.84
C TYR A 174 5.30 -3.22 10.83
N VAL A 175 5.21 -4.37 11.50
CA VAL A 175 4.44 -4.45 12.75
C VAL A 175 5.28 -3.72 13.80
N GLY A 176 4.86 -2.51 14.17
CA GLY A 176 5.60 -1.72 15.13
C GLY A 176 5.51 -2.34 16.53
N ASP A 177 6.55 -3.06 16.95
CA ASP A 177 6.75 -3.39 18.38
C ASP A 177 7.38 -2.21 19.14
N SER A 178 7.96 -1.19 18.47
CA SER A 178 8.71 -0.12 19.19
C SER A 178 8.90 1.24 18.51
N ALA A 179 8.34 1.53 17.33
CA ALA A 179 8.64 2.78 16.63
C ALA A 179 7.49 3.82 16.74
N TYR A 180 7.61 4.71 17.73
CA TYR A 180 6.95 6.02 17.79
C TYR A 180 5.40 6.04 17.76
N VAL A 181 4.76 5.05 18.40
CA VAL A 181 3.46 5.29 19.03
C VAL A 181 3.78 5.82 20.44
N PRO A 182 3.24 6.98 20.89
CA PRO A 182 3.46 7.45 22.25
C PRO A 182 3.20 6.31 23.23
N ILE A 183 4.19 6.05 24.09
CA ILE A 183 4.20 4.98 25.09
C ILE A 183 2.89 5.03 25.88
N GLY A 184 1.98 4.09 25.61
CA GLY A 184 0.66 4.03 26.28
C GLY A 184 -0.42 3.20 25.57
N THR A 185 -0.34 2.97 24.26
CA THR A 185 -1.36 2.23 23.50
C THR A 185 -0.77 1.00 22.80
N VAL A 186 -1.11 -0.19 23.31
CA VAL A 186 -0.52 -1.50 22.98
C VAL A 186 -1.06 -2.10 21.66
N ASN A 187 -1.57 -1.29 20.75
CA ASN A 187 -2.09 -1.81 19.50
C ASN A 187 -0.99 -1.77 18.45
N SER A 188 -0.48 -2.96 18.09
CA SER A 188 0.47 -3.18 17.00
C SER A 188 -0.05 -2.51 15.73
N THR A 189 0.49 -1.34 15.44
CA THR A 189 0.09 -0.53 14.29
C THR A 189 1.13 -0.76 13.21
N TYR A 190 0.71 -1.15 12.01
CA TYR A 190 1.61 -1.15 10.86
C TYR A 190 1.42 0.11 10.04
N TYR A 191 2.42 0.49 9.26
CA TYR A 191 2.29 1.66 8.41
C TYR A 191 2.74 1.44 6.98
N ILE A 192 2.19 2.24 6.08
CA ILE A 192 2.61 2.37 4.68
C ILE A 192 3.41 3.67 4.57
N GLU A 193 4.63 3.59 4.04
CA GLU A 193 5.43 4.78 3.69
C GLU A 193 5.44 4.98 2.18
N GLY A 194 4.97 6.16 1.77
CA GLY A 194 5.16 6.69 0.42
C GLY A 194 6.15 7.85 0.44
N THR A 195 7.03 7.94 -0.56
CA THR A 195 7.91 9.11 -0.73
C THR A 195 7.83 9.71 -2.12
N VAL A 196 7.88 11.04 -2.20
CA VAL A 196 8.01 11.78 -3.47
C VAL A 196 9.31 12.57 -3.44
N PRO A 197 10.28 12.24 -4.30
CA PRO A 197 11.47 13.06 -4.47
C PRO A 197 11.14 14.34 -5.25
N TYR A 198 11.72 15.47 -4.83
CA TYR A 198 11.54 16.74 -5.53
C TYR A 198 11.99 16.67 -6.98
N GLY A 199 11.16 17.18 -7.89
CA GLY A 199 11.48 17.32 -9.31
C GLY A 199 11.35 16.05 -10.16
N VAL A 200 10.82 14.95 -9.63
CA VAL A 200 10.76 13.65 -10.35
C VAL A 200 9.35 13.28 -10.84
N GLY A 201 8.36 14.14 -10.66
CA GLY A 201 6.96 13.83 -10.97
C GLY A 201 6.51 14.21 -12.37
N THR A 202 5.98 13.25 -13.15
CA THR A 202 5.30 13.53 -14.43
C THR A 202 3.79 13.75 -14.28
N SER A 203 3.18 13.25 -13.20
CA SER A 203 1.75 13.41 -12.96
C SER A 203 1.38 14.82 -12.46
N GLU A 204 0.15 15.23 -12.71
CA GLU A 204 -0.38 16.52 -12.25
C GLU A 204 -0.39 16.60 -10.72
N ALA A 205 -0.74 15.51 -10.03
CA ALA A 205 -0.63 15.39 -8.58
C ALA A 205 0.81 15.61 -8.08
N SER A 206 1.82 15.03 -8.75
CA SER A 206 3.21 15.25 -8.36
C SER A 206 3.70 16.68 -8.61
N LYS A 207 3.17 17.36 -9.63
CA LYS A 207 3.44 18.80 -9.85
C LYS A 207 2.83 19.65 -8.75
N ALA A 208 1.59 19.38 -8.37
CA ALA A 208 0.89 20.08 -7.29
C ALA A 208 1.61 19.86 -5.94
N LEU A 209 2.01 18.62 -5.66
CA LEU A 209 2.88 18.26 -4.53
C LEU A 209 4.21 19.03 -4.57
N SER A 210 4.88 19.11 -5.72
CA SER A 210 6.14 19.84 -5.84
C SER A 210 5.97 21.35 -5.58
N GLN A 211 4.86 21.93 -6.04
CA GLN A 211 4.51 23.32 -5.74
C GLN A 211 4.27 23.52 -4.25
N GLN A 212 3.60 22.56 -3.59
CA GLN A 212 3.39 22.57 -2.15
C GLN A 212 4.71 22.41 -1.39
N ALA A 213 5.62 21.55 -1.87
CA ALA A 213 6.97 21.39 -1.32
C ALA A 213 7.71 22.72 -1.29
N SER A 214 7.65 23.46 -2.40
CA SER A 214 8.27 24.79 -2.51
C SER A 214 7.70 25.79 -1.53
N ARG A 215 6.40 25.74 -1.21
CA ARG A 215 5.77 26.62 -0.22
C ARG A 215 6.21 26.32 1.21
N TRP A 216 6.58 25.07 1.48
CA TRP A 216 7.04 24.61 2.80
C TRP A 216 8.56 24.45 2.89
N GLU A 217 9.30 24.93 1.89
CA GLU A 217 10.76 24.82 1.82
C GLU A 217 11.26 23.36 1.97
N ALA A 218 10.47 22.40 1.48
CA ALA A 218 10.77 20.98 1.55
C ALA A 218 11.32 20.45 0.22
N HIS A 219 12.28 19.52 0.31
CA HIS A 219 12.88 18.81 -0.83
C HIS A 219 12.27 17.42 -1.05
N ALA A 220 11.40 16.95 -0.15
CA ALA A 220 10.61 15.74 -0.36
C ALA A 220 9.41 15.71 0.59
N PHE A 221 8.50 14.79 0.30
CA PHE A 221 7.43 14.41 1.23
C PHE A 221 7.55 12.94 1.59
N SER A 222 7.26 12.62 2.85
CA SER A 222 6.86 11.27 3.24
C SER A 222 5.44 11.26 3.75
N LEU A 223 4.65 10.32 3.27
CA LEU A 223 3.32 10.00 3.75
C LEU A 223 3.40 8.70 4.55
N ASN A 224 3.01 8.75 5.82
CA ASN A 224 2.90 7.59 6.69
C ASN A 224 1.41 7.34 6.96
N VAL A 225 0.91 6.16 6.59
CA VAL A 225 -0.47 5.74 6.87
C VAL A 225 -0.42 4.65 7.92
N TYR A 226 -1.02 4.87 9.07
CA TYR A 226 -1.07 3.93 10.18
C TYR A 226 -2.33 3.08 10.08
N LEU A 227 -2.22 1.77 10.27
CA LEU A 227 -3.29 0.80 10.14
C LEU A 227 -3.39 -0.06 11.42
N ASP A 228 -4.60 -0.35 11.87
CA ASP A 228 -4.84 -1.29 12.97
C ASP A 228 -4.72 -2.76 12.50
N LEU A 229 -4.88 -3.71 13.43
CA LEU A 229 -4.75 -5.14 13.14
C LEU A 229 -5.75 -5.68 12.11
N ASP A 230 -6.89 -5.00 11.95
CA ASP A 230 -7.93 -5.36 10.99
C ASP A 230 -7.71 -4.67 9.63
N GLY A 231 -6.68 -3.84 9.52
CA GLY A 231 -6.34 -3.06 8.33
C GLY A 231 -7.19 -1.81 8.14
N ASN A 232 -7.88 -1.34 9.18
CA ASN A 232 -8.53 -0.04 9.16
C ASN A 232 -7.53 1.07 9.44
N ILE A 233 -7.83 2.28 8.97
CA ILE A 233 -6.97 3.43 9.19
C ILE A 233 -6.98 3.91 10.65
N ALA A 234 -5.79 3.87 11.24
CA ALA A 234 -5.50 4.31 12.60
C ALA A 234 -4.91 5.74 12.63
N GLY A 235 -4.47 6.26 11.49
CA GLY A 235 -4.06 7.66 11.34
C GLY A 235 -3.24 7.92 10.10
N VAL A 236 -2.95 9.19 9.84
CA VAL A 236 -2.09 9.64 8.74
C VAL A 236 -1.12 10.69 9.23
N ARG A 237 0.10 10.68 8.68
CA ARG A 237 1.06 11.76 8.85
C ARG A 237 1.83 12.06 7.57
N VAL A 238 1.64 13.26 7.06
CA VAL A 238 2.49 13.90 6.06
C VAL A 238 3.63 14.61 6.78
N THR A 239 4.85 14.28 6.36
CA THR A 239 6.07 14.90 6.89
C THR A 239 6.83 15.53 5.73
N PRO A 240 6.88 16.87 5.65
CA PRO A 240 7.81 17.57 4.79
C PRO A 240 9.25 17.23 5.20
N ARG A 241 10.11 16.95 4.23
CA ARG A 241 11.54 16.71 4.47
C ARG A 241 12.34 17.90 3.92
N THR A 242 12.97 18.62 4.84
CA THR A 242 13.95 19.69 4.56
C THR A 242 15.33 19.10 4.36
#